data_AF-A0A9Q8PCE6-F1
#
_entry.id   AF-A0A9Q8PCE6-F1
#
_cell.length_a   1.000
_cell.length_b   1.000
_cell.length_c   1.000
_cell.angle_alpha   90.00
_cell.angle_beta   90.00
_cell.angle_gamma   90.00
#
_symmetry.space_group_name_H-M   'P 1'
#
loop_
_entity.id
_entity.type
_entity.pdbx_description
1 polymer ?
#
loop_
_entity_poly.entity_id
_entity_poly.type
_entity_poly.pdbx_seq_one_letter_code
_entity_poly.pdbx_strand_id
1 'polypeptide(L)'
;MLFDTTGQKLQDPNIYGFGENSDSLRLPTTGYSHPFWNVGPSFLPEGNLYGTFKAYYDHRGANGTHAVYHLNSNGERVILDGDDQGQYLEYNTNGGVFDFYFVTGATPREASAQYGLLDIFEAAEIIANYSVAEIPLETMWTDIEHMYRKQTFSSDPDRWAIERVREYVDYLHLHQQKAVFIIEPAIPTQPRDSIPGRPGTYTAYEDLVQSNVFFKFPNGTAVPGVVWGGGSIYPDWFNPATQDYWNEEFAKFLSAESGIDIDGLWIDMNEAANFCNPTCRNATLDGIHQERPERVPAVRIPSPYEIPGWPENWQPTCVCYTRFNVAVEVNGDV
;
A
#
# COMPACT_ATOMS: atom_id res chain seq x y z
N MET A 1 -22.07 6.18 -24.26
CA MET A 1 -23.19 7.02 -24.75
C MET A 1 -22.66 8.39 -25.08
N LEU A 2 -22.14 8.58 -26.30
CA LEU A 2 -21.51 9.83 -26.75
C LEU A 2 -22.42 10.55 -27.73
N PHE A 3 -23.63 10.88 -27.27
CA PHE A 3 -24.66 11.53 -28.09
C PHE A 3 -24.94 12.95 -27.63
N ASP A 4 -25.31 13.82 -28.57
CA ASP A 4 -25.89 15.13 -28.27
C ASP A 4 -27.36 15.01 -27.81
N THR A 5 -28.00 16.14 -27.50
CA THR A 5 -29.39 16.17 -27.06
C THR A 5 -30.40 15.79 -28.16
N THR A 6 -29.94 15.64 -29.41
CA THR A 6 -30.75 15.22 -30.56
C THR A 6 -30.57 13.75 -30.90
N GLY A 7 -29.68 13.05 -30.20
CA GLY A 7 -29.39 11.63 -30.42
C GLY A 7 -28.35 11.36 -31.52
N GLN A 8 -27.60 12.37 -31.97
CA GLN A 8 -26.48 12.21 -32.92
C GLN A 8 -25.17 11.95 -32.17
N LYS A 9 -24.31 11.07 -32.70
CA LYS A 9 -23.00 10.83 -32.10
C LYS A 9 -22.13 12.08 -32.19
N LEU A 10 -21.41 12.37 -31.11
CA LEU A 10 -20.45 13.46 -31.04
C LEU A 10 -19.22 13.16 -31.87
N GLN A 11 -18.65 14.18 -32.52
CA GLN A 11 -17.46 14.02 -33.36
C GLN A 11 -16.15 14.12 -32.56
N ASP A 12 -16.14 14.95 -31.51
CA ASP A 12 -14.98 15.20 -30.66
C ASP A 12 -15.43 15.47 -29.20
N PRO A 13 -15.89 14.43 -28.48
CA PRO A 13 -16.31 14.57 -27.09
C PRO A 13 -15.11 14.82 -26.17
N ASN A 14 -15.33 15.51 -25.04
CA ASN A 14 -14.25 15.79 -24.08
C ASN A 14 -14.34 14.83 -22.91
N ILE A 15 -13.70 13.66 -23.03
CA ILE A 15 -13.79 12.59 -22.05
C ILE A 15 -12.63 12.67 -21.04
N TYR A 16 -12.97 12.51 -19.76
CA TYR A 16 -12.06 12.50 -18.62
C TYR A 16 -12.42 11.35 -17.67
N GLY A 17 -11.49 10.85 -16.87
CA GLY A 17 -11.75 9.81 -15.86
C GLY A 17 -11.14 8.47 -16.25
N PHE A 18 -11.90 7.39 -16.05
CA PHE A 18 -11.43 6.01 -16.19
C PHE A 18 -10.13 5.72 -15.43
N GLY A 19 -10.02 6.30 -14.24
CA GLY A 19 -8.91 6.00 -13.36
C GLY A 19 -8.86 4.51 -13.02
N GLU A 20 -7.72 3.97 -12.62
CA GLU A 20 -6.45 4.64 -12.48
C GLU A 20 -5.54 4.39 -13.71
N ASN A 21 -5.03 5.46 -14.32
CA ASN A 21 -4.15 5.41 -15.49
C ASN A 21 -3.19 6.61 -15.49
N SER A 22 -2.14 6.56 -16.29
CA SER A 22 -1.20 7.66 -16.51
C SER A 22 -1.44 8.42 -17.82
N ASP A 23 -2.68 8.38 -18.34
CA ASP A 23 -3.01 9.06 -19.57
C ASP A 23 -3.07 10.58 -19.38
N SER A 24 -3.19 11.29 -20.50
CA SER A 24 -3.58 12.70 -20.46
C SER A 24 -4.95 12.86 -19.80
N LEU A 25 -5.10 13.92 -19.00
CA LEU A 25 -6.35 14.20 -18.27
C LEU A 25 -7.59 14.14 -19.19
N ARG A 26 -7.50 14.74 -20.38
CA ARG A 26 -8.46 14.51 -21.47
C ARG A 26 -8.01 13.27 -22.26
N LEU A 27 -8.83 12.24 -22.25
CA LEU A 27 -8.54 10.97 -22.91
C LEU A 27 -8.60 11.11 -24.45
N PRO A 28 -7.74 10.39 -25.19
CA PRO A 28 -7.91 10.25 -26.63
C PRO A 28 -9.25 9.57 -26.93
N THR A 29 -9.98 10.07 -27.93
CA THR A 29 -11.30 9.54 -28.29
C THR A 29 -11.25 8.59 -29.49
N THR A 30 -10.08 8.37 -30.08
CA THR A 30 -9.90 7.52 -31.27
C THR A 30 -8.74 6.57 -31.04
N GLY A 31 -8.95 5.28 -31.32
CA GLY A 31 -7.95 4.23 -31.09
C GLY A 31 -7.53 4.05 -29.62
N TYR A 32 -8.35 4.49 -28.66
CA TYR A 32 -8.04 4.38 -27.24
C TYR A 32 -8.66 3.13 -26.63
N SER A 33 -7.88 2.41 -25.83
CA SER A 33 -8.32 1.20 -25.14
C SER A 33 -7.67 1.15 -23.77
N HIS A 34 -8.48 1.08 -22.72
CA HIS A 34 -7.99 0.95 -21.36
C HIS A 34 -8.61 -0.28 -20.67
N PRO A 35 -7.80 -1.27 -20.25
CA PRO A 35 -8.27 -2.34 -19.39
C PRO A 35 -8.49 -1.84 -17.96
N PHE A 36 -9.42 -2.47 -17.25
CA PHE A 36 -9.69 -2.26 -15.83
C PHE A 36 -9.39 -3.56 -15.09
N TRP A 37 -8.26 -3.55 -14.39
CA TRP A 37 -7.85 -4.65 -13.53
C TRP A 37 -6.78 -4.15 -12.57
N ASN A 38 -7.05 -4.12 -11.27
CA ASN A 38 -6.07 -3.67 -10.29
C ASN A 38 -4.79 -4.54 -10.35
N VAL A 39 -3.61 -3.92 -10.45
CA VAL A 39 -2.31 -4.60 -10.54
C VAL A 39 -1.27 -3.88 -9.68
N GLY A 40 -0.61 -4.63 -8.80
CA GLY A 40 0.64 -4.25 -8.16
C GLY A 40 1.70 -5.35 -8.34
N PRO A 41 2.93 -5.04 -8.82
CA PRO A 41 3.43 -3.73 -9.29
C PRO A 41 2.99 -3.40 -10.73
N SER A 42 2.89 -2.10 -11.05
CA SER A 42 2.54 -1.62 -12.39
C SER A 42 3.73 -1.03 -13.17
N PHE A 43 3.60 -0.93 -14.49
CA PHE A 43 4.60 -0.37 -15.40
C PHE A 43 4.00 0.77 -16.23
N LEU A 44 4.61 1.95 -16.14
CA LEU A 44 4.23 3.14 -16.89
C LEU A 44 5.01 3.21 -18.22
N PRO A 45 4.46 3.87 -19.27
CA PRO A 45 3.20 4.62 -19.29
C PRO A 45 1.97 3.79 -19.69
N GLU A 46 2.13 2.51 -20.02
CA GLU A 46 1.07 1.66 -20.57
C GLU A 46 0.83 0.44 -19.67
N GLY A 47 -0.30 0.41 -18.95
CA GLY A 47 -0.69 -0.71 -18.09
C GLY A 47 -1.90 -0.40 -17.21
N ASN A 48 -2.50 -1.44 -16.61
CA ASN A 48 -3.41 -1.20 -15.49
C ASN A 48 -2.60 -0.74 -14.27
N LEU A 49 -3.17 0.16 -13.45
CA LEU A 49 -2.56 0.61 -12.20
C LEU A 49 -3.26 -0.04 -10.99
N TYR A 50 -3.26 0.62 -9.85
CA TYR A 50 -3.61 0.06 -8.55
C TYR A 50 -5.12 0.03 -8.31
N GLY A 51 -5.83 1.06 -8.79
CA GLY A 51 -7.27 1.21 -8.69
C GLY A 51 -8.03 1.04 -9.99
N THR A 52 -9.32 0.71 -9.86
CA THR A 52 -10.29 0.71 -10.95
C THR A 52 -11.45 1.63 -10.59
N PHE A 53 -11.60 2.69 -11.36
CA PHE A 53 -12.62 3.73 -11.24
C PHE A 53 -13.36 3.85 -12.57
N LYS A 54 -14.43 3.06 -12.71
CA LYS A 54 -15.24 2.97 -13.94
C LYS A 54 -16.22 4.12 -14.08
N ALA A 55 -15.72 5.34 -13.95
CA ALA A 55 -16.46 6.57 -14.15
C ALA A 55 -15.77 7.43 -15.22
N TYR A 56 -16.55 8.00 -16.13
CA TYR A 56 -16.07 9.08 -17.00
C TYR A 56 -16.92 10.32 -16.86
N TYR A 57 -16.34 11.44 -17.27
CA TYR A 57 -16.97 12.74 -17.37
C TYR A 57 -16.84 13.22 -18.80
N ASP A 58 -17.93 13.73 -19.37
CA ASP A 58 -17.95 14.42 -20.66
C ASP A 58 -18.33 15.89 -20.42
N HIS A 59 -17.36 16.79 -20.60
CA HIS A 59 -17.55 18.21 -20.40
C HIS A 59 -17.82 18.95 -21.71
N ARG A 60 -18.97 19.62 -21.79
CA ARG A 60 -19.48 20.26 -23.01
C ARG A 60 -19.47 21.79 -22.93
N GLY A 61 -18.54 22.37 -22.16
CA GLY A 61 -18.44 23.81 -21.96
C GLY A 61 -19.67 24.38 -21.27
N ALA A 62 -20.29 25.40 -21.87
CA ALA A 62 -21.49 26.05 -21.34
C ALA A 62 -22.72 25.11 -21.25
N ASN A 63 -22.69 23.98 -21.96
CA ASN A 63 -23.77 22.98 -21.93
C ASN A 63 -23.67 22.00 -20.75
N GLY A 64 -22.75 22.26 -19.81
CA GLY A 64 -22.61 21.49 -18.58
C GLY A 64 -21.74 20.25 -18.71
N THR A 65 -21.80 19.41 -17.68
CA THR A 65 -21.03 18.17 -17.58
C THR A 65 -21.96 17.03 -17.24
N HIS A 66 -21.77 15.90 -17.89
CA HIS A 66 -22.37 14.66 -17.44
C HIS A 66 -21.28 13.67 -17.05
N ALA A 67 -21.55 12.84 -16.06
CA ALA A 67 -20.72 11.74 -15.65
C ALA A 67 -21.52 10.46 -15.72
N VAL A 68 -20.86 9.37 -16.11
CA VAL A 68 -21.46 8.03 -16.09
C VAL A 68 -20.54 7.13 -15.28
N TYR A 69 -21.13 6.44 -14.32
CA TYR A 69 -20.46 5.44 -13.50
C TYR A 69 -21.05 4.06 -13.82
N HIS A 70 -20.18 3.11 -14.15
CA HIS A 70 -20.54 1.71 -14.36
C HIS A 70 -20.20 0.92 -13.10
N LEU A 71 -21.22 0.57 -12.30
CA LEU A 71 -21.05 -0.20 -11.07
C LEU A 71 -20.86 -1.68 -11.40
N ASN A 72 -19.64 -2.04 -11.77
CA ASN A 72 -19.25 -3.41 -12.10
C ASN A 72 -17.81 -3.65 -11.64
N SER A 73 -17.55 -4.71 -10.87
CA SER A 73 -16.21 -5.01 -10.34
C SER A 73 -15.43 -6.08 -11.12
N ASN A 74 -16.01 -6.64 -12.19
CA ASN A 74 -15.32 -7.62 -13.04
C ASN A 74 -14.24 -6.95 -13.88
N GLY A 75 -13.25 -7.74 -14.30
CA GLY A 75 -12.28 -7.32 -15.31
C GLY A 75 -13.01 -6.86 -16.57
N GLU A 76 -12.65 -5.68 -17.04
CA GLU A 76 -13.36 -4.97 -18.10
C GLU A 76 -12.37 -4.21 -18.97
N ARG A 77 -12.78 -3.82 -20.16
CA ARG A 77 -12.03 -2.91 -21.02
C ARG A 77 -12.98 -1.87 -21.56
N VAL A 78 -12.53 -0.61 -21.55
CA VAL A 78 -13.19 0.47 -22.30
C VAL A 78 -12.45 0.74 -23.59
N ILE A 79 -13.21 1.02 -24.64
CA ILE A 79 -12.71 1.44 -25.95
C ILE A 79 -13.40 2.75 -26.32
N LEU A 80 -12.60 3.77 -26.65
CA LEU A 80 -13.06 5.00 -27.27
C LEU A 80 -12.54 5.03 -28.71
N ASP A 81 -13.47 5.00 -29.65
CA ASP A 81 -13.15 5.04 -31.07
C ASP A 81 -14.26 5.69 -31.91
N GLY A 82 -14.02 5.85 -33.21
CA GLY A 82 -14.95 6.52 -34.11
C GLY A 82 -15.32 5.70 -35.34
N ASP A 83 -16.51 5.99 -35.87
CA ASP A 83 -16.94 5.56 -37.20
C ASP A 83 -17.44 6.76 -38.02
N ASP A 84 -17.94 6.50 -39.23
CA ASP A 84 -18.49 7.54 -40.13
C ASP A 84 -19.63 8.37 -39.51
N GLN A 85 -20.23 7.91 -38.41
CA GLN A 85 -21.31 8.59 -37.72
C GLN A 85 -20.83 9.41 -36.52
N GLY A 86 -19.61 9.18 -36.03
CA GLY A 86 -19.00 9.88 -34.88
C GLY A 86 -18.36 8.92 -33.88
N GLN A 87 -17.98 9.46 -32.72
CA GLN A 87 -17.29 8.71 -31.67
C GLN A 87 -18.25 7.85 -30.84
N TYR A 88 -17.76 6.71 -30.37
CA TYR A 88 -18.45 5.80 -29.48
C TYR A 88 -17.56 5.40 -28.29
N LEU A 89 -18.23 4.95 -27.23
CA LEU A 89 -17.62 4.36 -26.04
C LEU A 89 -18.22 2.97 -25.88
N GLU A 90 -17.36 1.96 -25.86
CA GLU A 90 -17.70 0.55 -25.72
C GLU A 90 -17.14 -0.01 -24.40
N TYR A 91 -17.95 -0.82 -23.72
CA TYR A 91 -17.57 -1.53 -22.49
C TYR A 91 -17.56 -3.04 -22.76
N ASN A 92 -16.39 -3.66 -22.65
CA ASN A 92 -16.20 -5.10 -22.80
C ASN A 92 -15.89 -5.72 -21.44
N THR A 93 -16.91 -6.26 -20.78
CA THR A 93 -16.81 -6.83 -19.42
C THR A 93 -16.80 -8.35 -19.42
N ASN A 94 -16.00 -8.95 -18.55
CA ASN A 94 -15.90 -10.40 -18.38
C ASN A 94 -17.06 -10.99 -17.56
N GLY A 95 -17.92 -10.16 -16.95
CA GLY A 95 -19.03 -10.64 -16.13
C GLY A 95 -19.80 -9.52 -15.42
N GLY A 96 -20.65 -9.91 -14.47
CA GLY A 96 -21.48 -8.99 -13.70
C GLY A 96 -22.76 -8.61 -14.44
N VAL A 97 -23.25 -7.40 -14.17
CA VAL A 97 -24.43 -6.80 -14.81
C VAL A 97 -24.09 -5.40 -15.31
N PHE A 98 -24.89 -4.88 -16.23
CA PHE A 98 -24.80 -3.50 -16.70
C PHE A 98 -25.62 -2.59 -15.76
N ASP A 99 -24.97 -2.07 -14.72
CA ASP A 99 -25.56 -1.12 -13.76
C ASP A 99 -24.92 0.27 -13.92
N PHE A 100 -25.67 1.22 -14.48
CA PHE A 100 -25.16 2.55 -14.85
C PHE A 100 -25.85 3.66 -14.06
N TYR A 101 -25.04 4.54 -13.49
CA TYR A 101 -25.48 5.76 -12.82
C TYR A 101 -25.11 6.95 -13.68
N PHE A 102 -26.06 7.87 -13.89
CA PHE A 102 -25.87 9.09 -14.65
C PHE A 102 -25.98 10.27 -13.72
N VAL A 103 -24.94 11.10 -13.70
CA VAL A 103 -24.87 12.32 -12.88
C VAL A 103 -24.71 13.50 -13.81
N THR A 104 -25.46 14.57 -13.60
CA THR A 104 -25.34 15.81 -14.38
C THR A 104 -25.12 16.98 -13.45
N GLY A 105 -24.26 17.91 -13.85
CA GLY A 105 -23.97 19.14 -13.11
C GLY A 105 -23.79 20.30 -14.08
N ALA A 106 -24.13 21.52 -13.64
CA ALA A 106 -23.89 22.71 -14.47
C ALA A 106 -22.38 22.96 -14.63
N THR A 107 -21.57 22.45 -13.69
CA THR A 107 -20.10 22.51 -13.74
C THR A 107 -19.47 21.14 -13.45
N PRO A 108 -18.21 20.89 -13.91
CA PRO A 108 -17.45 19.72 -13.49
C PRO A 108 -17.36 19.60 -11.96
N ARG A 109 -17.18 20.73 -11.26
CA ARG A 109 -17.13 20.78 -9.80
C ARG A 109 -18.40 20.24 -9.15
N GLU A 110 -19.58 20.58 -9.64
CA GLU A 110 -20.86 20.09 -9.10
C GLU A 110 -21.09 18.61 -9.40
N ALA A 111 -20.65 18.12 -10.56
CA ALA A 111 -20.67 16.69 -10.88
C ALA A 111 -19.64 15.90 -10.03
N SER A 112 -18.50 16.50 -9.69
CA SER A 112 -17.42 15.88 -8.92
C SER A 112 -17.55 16.05 -7.39
N ALA A 113 -18.42 16.93 -6.88
CA ALA A 113 -18.53 17.26 -5.45
C ALA A 113 -19.12 16.14 -4.54
N GLN A 114 -19.22 14.90 -5.02
CA GLN A 114 -19.65 13.73 -4.24
C GLN A 114 -18.57 12.64 -4.10
N TYR A 115 -17.27 12.93 -4.27
CA TYR A 115 -16.18 12.00 -3.89
C TYR A 115 -14.83 12.75 -3.79
N GLY A 116 -13.94 12.40 -2.84
CA GLY A 116 -12.56 12.93 -2.82
C GLY A 116 -11.66 12.48 -1.65
N LEU A 117 -10.43 12.07 -1.99
CA LEU A 117 -9.33 11.55 -1.14
C LEU A 117 -8.00 12.34 -1.34
N LEU A 118 -7.01 11.99 -0.51
CA LEU A 118 -5.66 12.52 -0.15
C LEU A 118 -4.50 12.37 -1.18
N ASP A 119 -3.32 12.98 -0.88
CA ASP A 119 -1.95 12.36 -0.90
C ASP A 119 -0.86 13.25 -0.20
N ILE A 120 0.27 12.67 0.26
CA ILE A 120 1.15 13.07 1.38
C ILE A 120 2.68 12.88 1.17
N PHE A 121 3.18 12.36 0.05
CA PHE A 121 4.63 12.10 -0.08
C PHE A 121 5.51 13.34 -0.37
N GLU A 122 4.93 14.52 -0.62
CA GLU A 122 5.68 15.79 -0.63
C GLU A 122 6.08 16.21 0.80
N ALA A 123 5.35 15.77 1.83
CA ALA A 123 5.44 16.32 3.17
C ALA A 123 6.76 15.91 3.89
N ALA A 124 7.15 14.64 3.87
CA ALA A 124 8.17 14.12 4.80
C ALA A 124 9.58 14.71 4.62
N GLU A 125 9.99 15.09 3.40
CA GLU A 125 11.28 15.73 3.13
C GLU A 125 11.25 17.26 3.33
N ILE A 126 10.07 17.85 3.12
CA ILE A 126 9.69 19.23 3.43
C ILE A 126 9.85 19.44 4.94
N ILE A 127 9.17 18.63 5.74
CA ILE A 127 9.04 18.65 7.19
C ILE A 127 10.36 18.90 7.98
N ALA A 128 11.46 18.26 7.61
CA ALA A 128 12.75 18.38 8.31
C ALA A 128 13.56 19.61 7.86
N ASN A 129 13.49 19.97 6.57
CA ASN A 129 13.99 21.26 6.07
C ASN A 129 13.12 22.42 6.59
N TYR A 130 11.84 22.17 6.80
CA TYR A 130 10.81 23.08 7.25
C TYR A 130 11.12 23.53 8.67
N SER A 131 11.32 22.63 9.63
CA SER A 131 11.66 23.05 11.00
C SER A 131 12.98 23.84 11.11
N VAL A 132 13.99 23.53 10.29
CA VAL A 132 15.27 24.28 10.25
C VAL A 132 15.15 25.63 9.51
N ALA A 133 14.17 25.75 8.61
CA ALA A 133 13.86 26.96 7.83
C ALA A 133 12.61 27.72 8.30
N GLU A 134 12.05 27.40 9.48
CA GLU A 134 10.81 27.96 10.04
C GLU A 134 9.53 27.73 9.20
N ILE A 135 9.34 26.50 8.75
CA ILE A 135 8.21 26.05 7.94
C ILE A 135 7.59 24.82 8.68
N PRO A 136 6.26 24.58 8.68
CA PRO A 136 5.64 23.66 9.66
C PRO A 136 5.59 22.14 9.35
N LEU A 137 5.89 21.37 10.40
CA LEU A 137 5.71 19.95 10.76
C LEU A 137 4.32 19.41 11.22
N GLU A 138 3.52 18.63 10.47
CA GLU A 138 2.28 18.03 11.03
C GLU A 138 2.24 16.48 11.17
N THR A 139 2.70 15.69 10.19
CA THR A 139 2.55 14.20 10.24
C THR A 139 3.78 13.47 9.73
N MET A 140 4.22 12.41 10.44
CA MET A 140 5.29 11.49 10.04
C MET A 140 4.74 10.12 9.61
N TRP A 141 5.26 9.60 8.49
CA TRP A 141 4.83 8.33 7.89
C TRP A 141 5.97 7.31 7.94
N THR A 142 5.66 6.07 8.35
CA THR A 142 6.64 4.98 8.53
C THR A 142 6.24 3.77 7.69
N ASP A 143 7.10 3.40 6.74
CA ASP A 143 6.95 2.27 5.81
C ASP A 143 7.39 0.93 6.49
N ILE A 144 7.48 -0.17 5.75
CA ILE A 144 7.58 -1.56 6.23
C ILE A 144 8.88 -1.86 6.99
N GLU A 145 9.84 -0.93 7.05
CA GLU A 145 11.11 -1.11 7.77
C GLU A 145 10.91 -1.27 9.28
N HIS A 146 9.79 -0.78 9.83
CA HIS A 146 9.48 -0.97 11.25
C HIS A 146 9.17 -2.42 11.60
N MET A 147 8.80 -3.25 10.62
CA MET A 147 8.38 -4.62 10.82
C MET A 147 9.56 -5.60 10.84
N TYR A 148 9.52 -6.57 11.75
CA TYR A 148 10.53 -7.62 11.79
C TYR A 148 10.46 -8.44 10.50
N ARG A 149 11.50 -8.35 9.65
CA ARG A 149 11.53 -9.01 8.34
C ARG A 149 10.27 -8.78 7.51
N LYS A 150 9.71 -7.57 7.59
CA LYS A 150 8.51 -7.17 6.83
C LYS A 150 7.27 -8.01 7.21
N GLN A 151 7.23 -8.55 8.43
CA GLN A 151 6.06 -9.27 8.96
C GLN A 151 5.04 -8.29 9.50
N THR A 152 3.85 -8.25 8.88
CA THR A 152 2.69 -7.47 9.33
C THR A 152 2.44 -7.66 10.83
N PHE A 153 2.09 -6.61 11.58
CA PHE A 153 1.87 -6.71 13.04
C PHE A 153 3.07 -7.18 13.86
N SER A 154 4.27 -6.83 13.43
CA SER A 154 5.50 -7.05 14.19
C SER A 154 6.37 -5.81 14.22
N SER A 155 7.32 -5.76 15.15
CA SER A 155 8.33 -4.70 15.19
C SER A 155 9.73 -5.31 15.20
N ASP A 156 10.65 -4.77 14.41
CA ASP A 156 12.03 -5.26 14.36
C ASP A 156 12.72 -4.98 15.71
N PRO A 157 13.04 -6.00 16.53
CA PRO A 157 13.52 -5.78 17.89
C PRO A 157 14.93 -5.16 17.96
N ASP A 158 15.71 -5.22 16.89
CA ASP A 158 17.06 -4.64 16.87
C ASP A 158 17.07 -3.19 16.37
N ARG A 159 16.12 -2.82 15.48
CA ARG A 159 16.06 -1.50 14.81
C ARG A 159 14.91 -0.63 15.30
N TRP A 160 13.78 -1.27 15.55
CA TRP A 160 12.49 -0.67 15.89
C TRP A 160 11.90 -1.37 17.12
N ALA A 161 12.70 -1.54 18.18
CA ALA A 161 12.18 -2.08 19.43
C ALA A 161 10.94 -1.27 19.86
N ILE A 162 9.86 -1.95 20.26
CA ILE A 162 8.55 -1.32 20.46
C ILE A 162 8.60 -0.16 21.47
N GLU A 163 9.46 -0.27 22.48
CA GLU A 163 9.68 0.76 23.48
C GLU A 163 10.31 2.03 22.87
N ARG A 164 11.22 1.84 21.90
CA ARG A 164 11.83 2.95 21.17
C ARG A 164 10.85 3.56 20.16
N VAL A 165 10.02 2.74 19.52
CA VAL A 165 8.94 3.25 18.63
C VAL A 165 7.97 4.10 19.43
N ARG A 166 7.64 3.69 20.66
CA ARG A 166 6.83 4.48 21.59
C ARG A 166 7.43 5.81 21.95
N GLU A 167 8.70 5.84 22.35
CA GLU A 167 9.39 7.10 22.62
C GLU A 167 9.37 8.05 21.41
N TYR A 168 9.50 7.49 20.21
CA TYR A 168 9.39 8.24 18.95
C TYR A 168 7.98 8.82 18.73
N VAL A 169 6.93 8.03 18.92
CA VAL A 169 5.53 8.48 18.76
C VAL A 169 5.14 9.50 19.83
N ASP A 170 5.52 9.26 21.09
CA ASP A 170 5.28 10.18 22.21
C ASP A 170 5.92 11.55 21.95
N TYR A 171 7.14 11.56 21.38
CA TYR A 171 7.79 12.80 20.96
C TYR A 171 6.94 13.56 19.92
N LEU A 172 6.43 12.87 18.90
CA LEU A 172 5.57 13.51 17.89
C LEU A 172 4.33 14.11 18.54
N HIS A 173 3.64 13.35 19.38
CA HIS A 173 2.43 13.81 20.07
C HIS A 173 2.70 15.01 20.98
N LEU A 174 3.82 15.02 21.71
CA LEU A 174 4.23 16.15 22.56
C LEU A 174 4.42 17.44 21.75
N HIS A 175 4.83 17.31 20.49
CA HIS A 175 5.03 18.43 19.56
C HIS A 175 3.82 18.69 18.66
N GLN A 176 2.64 18.15 19.00
CA GLN A 176 1.39 18.27 18.23
C GLN A 176 1.48 17.69 16.82
N GLN A 177 2.38 16.72 16.61
CA GLN A 177 2.57 15.99 15.36
C GLN A 177 1.86 14.63 15.41
N LYS A 178 1.67 14.02 14.24
CA LYS A 178 0.90 12.80 14.04
C LYS A 178 1.75 11.66 13.48
N ALA A 179 1.45 10.42 13.86
CA ALA A 179 2.19 9.23 13.44
C ALA A 179 1.31 8.32 12.56
N VAL A 180 1.77 8.01 11.34
CA VAL A 180 1.13 7.08 10.41
C VAL A 180 2.06 5.92 10.11
N PHE A 181 1.57 4.68 10.21
CA PHE A 181 2.34 3.47 9.93
C PHE A 181 1.65 2.64 8.85
N ILE A 182 2.46 2.03 7.98
CA ILE A 182 1.97 1.06 7.00
C ILE A 182 1.56 -0.26 7.67
N ILE A 183 0.50 -0.88 7.16
CA ILE A 183 0.13 -2.26 7.44
C ILE A 183 -0.21 -2.95 6.12
N GLU A 184 0.44 -4.10 5.91
CA GLU A 184 0.26 -4.96 4.75
C GLU A 184 -0.92 -5.91 4.97
N PRO A 185 -1.80 -6.16 3.98
CA PRO A 185 -2.94 -7.07 4.12
C PRO A 185 -2.51 -8.54 4.09
N ALA A 186 -1.39 -8.86 3.47
CA ALA A 186 -0.84 -10.22 3.45
C ALA A 186 -0.27 -10.57 4.84
N ILE A 187 -0.64 -11.74 5.36
CA ILE A 187 -0.15 -12.26 6.64
C ILE A 187 0.87 -13.37 6.37
N PRO A 188 2.17 -13.16 6.71
CA PRO A 188 3.20 -14.16 6.52
C PRO A 188 2.94 -15.47 7.28
N THR A 189 3.09 -16.58 6.58
CA THR A 189 2.85 -17.96 7.07
C THR A 189 4.01 -18.55 7.88
N GLN A 190 5.18 -17.89 7.85
CA GLN A 190 6.38 -18.36 8.54
C GLN A 190 6.88 -17.31 9.54
N PRO A 191 6.70 -17.51 10.86
CA PRO A 191 7.50 -16.82 11.87
C PRO A 191 8.94 -17.33 11.74
N ARG A 192 9.72 -16.75 10.82
CA ARG A 192 11.05 -17.27 10.52
C ARG A 192 12.07 -17.13 11.65
N ASP A 193 11.74 -16.48 12.76
CA ASP A 193 12.40 -16.70 14.05
C ASP A 193 11.44 -16.34 15.19
N SER A 194 10.84 -17.32 15.86
CA SER A 194 10.62 -17.14 17.29
C SER A 194 12.01 -17.22 17.92
N ILE A 195 12.68 -16.08 18.08
CA ILE A 195 14.00 -16.04 18.71
C ILE A 195 13.82 -16.57 20.15
N PRO A 196 14.40 -17.74 20.50
CA PRO A 196 14.27 -18.25 21.86
C PRO A 196 14.87 -17.24 22.84
N GLY A 197 14.05 -16.73 23.77
CA GLY A 197 14.48 -15.81 24.82
C GLY A 197 14.34 -14.31 24.52
N ARG A 198 13.67 -13.89 23.42
CA ARG A 198 13.26 -12.49 23.22
C ARG A 198 11.73 -12.34 23.37
N PRO A 199 11.23 -11.28 24.05
CA PRO A 199 9.80 -10.98 24.09
C PRO A 199 9.27 -10.68 22.68
N GLY A 200 8.10 -11.24 22.34
CA GLY A 200 7.40 -11.04 21.06
C GLY A 200 7.22 -12.33 20.28
N THR A 201 6.15 -13.07 20.56
CA THR A 201 5.63 -14.08 19.64
C THR A 201 4.81 -13.36 18.58
N TYR A 202 5.23 -13.45 17.32
CA TYR A 202 4.35 -13.13 16.20
C TYR A 202 3.17 -14.11 16.23
N THR A 203 1.96 -13.62 16.45
CA THR A 203 0.73 -14.46 16.56
C THR A 203 -0.28 -14.21 15.45
N ALA A 204 -0.10 -13.15 14.64
CA ALA A 204 -1.11 -12.75 13.66
C ALA A 204 -1.47 -13.89 12.68
N TYR A 205 -0.50 -14.71 12.29
CA TYR A 205 -0.77 -15.87 11.45
C TYR A 205 -1.61 -16.95 12.18
N GLU A 206 -1.22 -17.31 13.39
CA GLU A 206 -1.98 -18.27 14.21
C GLU A 206 -3.40 -17.77 14.49
N ASP A 207 -3.54 -16.49 14.80
CA ASP A 207 -4.81 -15.81 15.05
C ASP A 207 -5.70 -15.79 13.80
N LEU A 208 -5.11 -15.57 12.61
CA LEU A 208 -5.82 -15.65 11.32
C LEU A 208 -6.27 -17.08 11.00
N VAL A 209 -5.41 -18.07 11.27
CA VAL A 209 -5.74 -19.49 11.07
C VAL A 209 -6.86 -19.92 12.02
N GLN A 210 -6.80 -19.49 13.28
CA GLN A 210 -7.80 -19.80 14.29
C GLN A 210 -9.16 -19.15 14.00
N SER A 211 -9.17 -17.89 13.56
CA SER A 211 -10.39 -17.19 13.14
C SER A 211 -10.97 -17.74 11.83
N ASN A 212 -10.13 -18.38 11.00
CA ASN A 212 -10.53 -19.06 9.77
C ASN A 212 -11.11 -18.10 8.70
N VAL A 213 -10.66 -16.84 8.71
CA VAL A 213 -11.16 -15.72 7.88
C VAL A 213 -10.20 -15.30 6.74
N PHE A 214 -9.66 -16.27 6.02
CA PHE A 214 -8.71 -16.05 4.91
C PHE A 214 -9.18 -16.71 3.62
N PHE A 215 -8.65 -16.29 2.47
CA PHE A 215 -8.98 -16.88 1.17
C PHE A 215 -8.59 -18.37 1.08
N LYS A 216 -9.51 -19.18 0.57
CA LYS A 216 -9.35 -20.63 0.42
C LYS A 216 -9.73 -21.09 -0.98
N PHE A 217 -9.04 -22.13 -1.45
CA PHE A 217 -9.51 -22.93 -2.57
C PHE A 217 -10.80 -23.68 -2.21
N PRO A 218 -11.57 -24.17 -3.21
CA PRO A 218 -12.80 -24.93 -2.95
C PRO A 218 -12.64 -26.19 -2.09
N ASN A 219 -11.42 -26.75 -2.01
CA ASN A 219 -11.08 -27.88 -1.14
C ASN A 219 -10.82 -27.48 0.33
N GLY A 220 -10.91 -26.18 0.66
CA GLY A 220 -10.72 -25.63 2.00
C GLY A 220 -9.28 -25.24 2.35
N THR A 221 -8.29 -25.50 1.49
CA THR A 221 -6.89 -25.09 1.77
C THR A 221 -6.67 -23.61 1.49
N ALA A 222 -5.82 -22.94 2.27
CA ALA A 222 -5.49 -21.53 2.07
C ALA A 222 -4.93 -21.27 0.66
N VAL A 223 -5.30 -20.13 0.07
CA VAL A 223 -4.69 -19.63 -1.17
C VAL A 223 -3.33 -19.03 -0.81
N PRO A 224 -2.20 -19.59 -1.31
CA PRO A 224 -0.88 -19.08 -0.96
C PRO A 224 -0.51 -17.88 -1.82
N GLY A 225 0.27 -16.96 -1.24
CA GLY A 225 0.94 -15.87 -1.94
C GLY A 225 2.37 -15.68 -1.46
N VAL A 226 3.08 -14.76 -2.11
CA VAL A 226 4.40 -14.28 -1.70
C VAL A 226 4.40 -12.76 -1.81
N VAL A 227 4.74 -12.07 -0.72
CA VAL A 227 4.91 -10.61 -0.69
C VAL A 227 6.15 -10.29 0.15
N TRP A 228 6.23 -9.10 0.75
CA TRP A 228 7.39 -8.59 1.47
C TRP A 228 7.86 -9.48 2.62
N GLY A 229 6.94 -10.00 3.43
CA GLY A 229 7.24 -10.94 4.52
C GLY A 229 7.47 -12.39 4.07
N GLY A 230 7.52 -12.65 2.75
CA GLY A 230 7.66 -13.97 2.16
C GLY A 230 6.32 -14.67 1.93
N GLY A 231 6.32 -16.01 2.07
CA GLY A 231 5.12 -16.84 1.88
C GLY A 231 4.00 -16.42 2.81
N SER A 232 2.86 -16.02 2.26
CA SER A 232 1.77 -15.34 2.97
C SER A 232 0.38 -15.88 2.59
N ILE A 233 -0.61 -15.58 3.42
CA ILE A 233 -2.05 -15.77 3.13
C ILE A 233 -2.78 -14.44 3.30
N TYR A 234 -3.97 -14.32 2.73
CA TYR A 234 -4.71 -13.06 2.71
C TYR A 234 -6.03 -13.21 3.48
N PRO A 235 -6.35 -12.29 4.41
CA PRO A 235 -7.68 -12.18 5.00
C PRO A 235 -8.76 -12.00 3.94
N ASP A 236 -9.92 -12.59 4.17
CA ASP A 236 -11.09 -12.47 3.30
C ASP A 236 -11.96 -11.30 3.78
N TRP A 237 -11.79 -10.13 3.20
CA TRP A 237 -12.54 -8.92 3.59
C TRP A 237 -14.05 -8.99 3.34
N PHE A 238 -14.55 -10.02 2.65
CA PHE A 238 -15.99 -10.26 2.51
C PHE A 238 -16.55 -11.15 3.63
N ASN A 239 -15.69 -11.81 4.40
CA ASN A 239 -16.10 -12.52 5.59
C ASN A 239 -16.35 -11.51 6.73
N PRO A 240 -17.56 -11.44 7.30
CA PRO A 240 -17.88 -10.45 8.32
C PRO A 240 -17.03 -10.55 9.60
N ALA A 241 -16.46 -11.73 9.89
CA ALA A 241 -15.59 -11.94 11.05
C ALA A 241 -14.15 -11.46 10.82
N THR A 242 -13.77 -11.09 9.59
CA THR A 242 -12.43 -10.54 9.29
C THR A 242 -12.18 -9.23 10.02
N GLN A 243 -13.23 -8.42 10.18
CA GLN A 243 -13.13 -7.16 10.93
C GLN A 243 -12.75 -7.39 12.40
N ASP A 244 -13.29 -8.45 13.02
CA ASP A 244 -12.99 -8.77 14.43
C ASP A 244 -11.53 -9.20 14.58
N TYR A 245 -11.05 -10.11 13.72
CA TYR A 245 -9.65 -10.50 13.66
C TYR A 245 -8.74 -9.27 13.50
N TRP A 246 -9.06 -8.39 12.56
CA TRP A 246 -8.25 -7.21 12.28
C TRP A 246 -8.24 -6.20 13.43
N ASN A 247 -9.40 -5.99 14.09
CA ASN A 247 -9.51 -5.14 15.27
C ASN A 247 -8.69 -5.69 16.45
N GLU A 248 -8.65 -7.01 16.63
CA GLU A 248 -7.85 -7.65 17.66
C GLU A 248 -6.35 -7.46 17.40
N GLU A 249 -5.88 -7.63 16.16
CA GLU A 249 -4.49 -7.35 15.80
C GLU A 249 -4.13 -5.86 15.99
N PHE A 250 -5.05 -4.95 15.64
CA PHE A 250 -4.89 -3.52 15.91
C PHE A 250 -4.79 -3.22 17.41
N ALA A 251 -5.63 -3.84 18.23
CA ALA A 251 -5.60 -3.66 19.68
C ALA A 251 -4.28 -4.19 20.28
N LYS A 252 -3.76 -5.31 19.77
CA LYS A 252 -2.48 -5.90 20.20
C LYS A 252 -1.29 -5.02 19.80
N PHE A 253 -1.24 -4.57 18.55
CA PHE A 253 -0.04 -3.98 17.97
C PHE A 253 -0.04 -2.45 17.87
N LEU A 254 -1.20 -1.82 17.65
CA LEU A 254 -1.31 -0.40 17.32
C LEU A 254 -1.93 0.46 18.44
N SER A 255 -2.47 -0.16 19.50
CA SER A 255 -3.17 0.55 20.57
C SER A 255 -2.30 1.56 21.32
N ALA A 256 -2.95 2.61 21.81
CA ALA A 256 -2.35 3.62 22.68
C ALA A 256 -1.88 3.07 24.03
N GLU A 257 -2.41 1.95 24.50
CA GLU A 257 -2.11 1.39 25.82
C GLU A 257 -0.89 0.47 25.79
N SER A 258 -0.79 -0.40 24.79
CA SER A 258 0.23 -1.45 24.73
C SER A 258 0.91 -1.62 23.37
N GLY A 259 0.40 -0.96 22.33
CA GLY A 259 0.88 -1.04 20.95
C GLY A 259 1.80 0.13 20.57
N ILE A 260 1.68 0.67 19.36
CA ILE A 260 2.49 1.80 18.84
C ILE A 260 1.89 3.19 19.12
N ASP A 261 0.56 3.31 19.27
CA ASP A 261 -0.18 4.58 19.40
C ASP A 261 -0.21 5.46 18.13
N ILE A 262 -0.62 4.85 17.02
CA ILE A 262 -0.70 5.55 15.74
C ILE A 262 -1.92 6.51 15.67
N ASP A 263 -1.80 7.57 14.86
CA ASP A 263 -2.89 8.49 14.53
C ASP A 263 -3.57 8.17 13.19
N GLY A 264 -2.92 7.37 12.35
CA GLY A 264 -3.43 6.96 11.06
C GLY A 264 -2.76 5.71 10.53
N LEU A 265 -3.43 5.06 9.59
CA LEU A 265 -3.00 3.80 9.01
C LEU A 265 -2.82 3.95 7.51
N TRP A 266 -1.69 3.50 6.99
CA TRP A 266 -1.46 3.33 5.56
C TRP A 266 -1.66 1.85 5.22
N ILE A 267 -2.66 1.55 4.39
CA ILE A 267 -2.85 0.20 3.85
C ILE A 267 -2.31 0.15 2.42
N ASP A 268 -1.41 -0.78 2.15
CA ASP A 268 -0.75 -0.93 0.84
C ASP A 268 -0.88 -2.36 0.31
N MET A 269 -0.50 -2.61 -0.94
CA MET A 269 -0.47 -3.94 -1.58
C MET A 269 -1.83 -4.67 -1.57
N ASN A 270 -2.91 -3.90 -1.48
CA ASN A 270 -4.27 -4.35 -1.19
C ASN A 270 -5.11 -4.67 -2.43
N GLU A 271 -4.48 -4.66 -3.61
CA GLU A 271 -4.98 -5.37 -4.80
C GLU A 271 -4.96 -6.90 -4.60
N ALA A 272 -4.50 -7.36 -3.42
CA ALA A 272 -3.96 -8.69 -3.16
C ALA A 272 -2.72 -8.94 -4.04
N ALA A 273 -1.80 -7.96 -4.04
CA ALA A 273 -0.56 -8.01 -4.79
C ALA A 273 0.22 -9.28 -4.41
N ASN A 274 0.74 -9.97 -5.42
CA ASN A 274 1.35 -11.27 -5.23
C ASN A 274 2.56 -11.40 -6.16
N PHE A 275 3.72 -11.66 -5.58
CA PHE A 275 4.98 -11.75 -6.30
C PHE A 275 5.20 -13.11 -6.99
N CYS A 276 4.32 -14.09 -6.77
CA CYS A 276 4.30 -15.36 -7.50
C CYS A 276 3.12 -15.49 -8.47
N ASN A 277 3.32 -16.29 -9.52
CA ASN A 277 2.27 -16.57 -10.51
C ASN A 277 1.03 -17.21 -9.85
N PRO A 278 -0.19 -17.08 -10.41
CA PRO A 278 -1.48 -17.36 -9.75
C PRO A 278 -1.69 -18.75 -9.11
N THR A 279 -0.83 -19.72 -9.41
CA THR A 279 -0.90 -21.07 -8.84
C THR A 279 0.07 -21.29 -7.68
N CYS A 280 1.02 -20.37 -7.46
CA CYS A 280 2.06 -20.35 -6.41
C CYS A 280 2.38 -21.76 -5.87
N ARG A 281 2.69 -22.70 -6.79
CA ARG A 281 2.74 -24.14 -6.49
C ARG A 281 3.78 -24.50 -5.42
N ASN A 282 4.67 -23.55 -5.13
CA ASN A 282 5.73 -23.70 -4.15
C ASN A 282 6.06 -22.34 -3.50
N ALA A 283 5.07 -21.67 -2.89
CA ALA A 283 5.24 -20.37 -2.23
C ALA A 283 6.45 -20.29 -1.26
N THR A 284 6.81 -21.41 -0.62
CA THR A 284 8.04 -21.51 0.19
C THR A 284 9.31 -21.40 -0.64
N LEU A 285 9.38 -22.03 -1.81
CA LEU A 285 10.54 -21.99 -2.72
C LEU A 285 10.58 -20.71 -3.58
N ASP A 286 9.42 -20.18 -3.96
CA ASP A 286 9.32 -18.90 -4.68
C ASP A 286 9.68 -17.73 -3.75
N GLY A 287 9.28 -17.80 -2.47
CA GLY A 287 9.77 -16.92 -1.41
C GLY A 287 11.29 -17.03 -1.21
N ILE A 288 11.86 -18.24 -1.32
CA ILE A 288 13.32 -18.48 -1.28
C ILE A 288 14.03 -17.92 -2.52
N HIS A 289 13.43 -17.92 -3.71
CA HIS A 289 14.06 -17.35 -4.90
C HIS A 289 14.05 -15.82 -4.93
N GLN A 290 13.15 -15.18 -4.18
CA GLN A 290 13.19 -13.75 -3.86
C GLN A 290 14.05 -13.42 -2.64
N GLU A 291 14.63 -14.42 -1.94
CA GLU A 291 15.76 -14.24 -1.03
C GLU A 291 17.04 -13.89 -1.83
N ARG A 292 17.02 -12.80 -2.59
CA ARG A 292 18.12 -11.87 -2.43
C ARG A 292 17.72 -10.99 -1.27
N PRO A 293 18.21 -11.28 -0.05
CA PRO A 293 18.06 -10.32 1.02
C PRO A 293 18.68 -9.03 0.50
N GLU A 294 17.87 -8.00 0.30
CA GLU A 294 18.32 -6.68 0.71
C GLU A 294 18.90 -6.91 2.09
N ARG A 295 20.23 -6.92 2.18
CA ARG A 295 20.95 -7.25 3.41
C ARG A 295 20.26 -6.45 4.50
N VAL A 296 19.61 -7.13 5.45
CA VAL A 296 18.93 -6.44 6.56
C VAL A 296 19.96 -5.42 7.05
N PRO A 297 19.67 -4.10 6.93
CA PRO A 297 20.70 -3.11 7.14
C PRO A 297 21.38 -3.36 8.48
N ALA A 298 22.70 -3.29 8.50
CA ALA A 298 23.46 -3.54 9.72
C ALA A 298 22.86 -2.66 10.84
N VAL A 299 22.67 -3.24 12.03
CA VAL A 299 22.16 -2.49 13.18
C VAL A 299 23.05 -1.27 13.36
N ARG A 300 22.46 -0.09 13.20
CA ARG A 300 23.20 1.17 13.30
C ARG A 300 23.61 1.35 14.76
N ILE A 301 24.89 1.68 14.99
CA ILE A 301 25.33 2.25 16.27
C ILE A 301 24.57 3.60 16.45
N PRO A 302 24.23 4.06 17.66
CA PRO A 302 23.50 5.31 17.88
C PRO A 302 24.02 6.50 17.06
N SER A 303 23.16 7.49 16.80
CA SER A 303 23.50 8.67 15.98
C SER A 303 24.89 9.21 16.36
N PRO A 304 25.79 9.48 15.39
CA PRO A 304 27.07 10.12 15.68
C PRO A 304 26.93 11.61 16.01
N TYR A 305 25.71 12.17 15.90
CA TYR A 305 25.39 13.57 16.15
C TYR A 305 24.38 13.69 17.29
N GLU A 306 24.52 14.74 18.11
CA GLU A 306 23.51 15.12 19.10
C GLU A 306 22.16 15.40 18.41
N ILE A 307 21.08 15.01 19.07
CA ILE A 307 19.71 15.20 18.60
C ILE A 307 18.99 16.11 19.62
N PRO A 308 19.03 17.44 19.45
CA PRO A 308 18.46 18.36 20.43
C PRO A 308 16.98 18.08 20.70
N GLY A 309 16.58 18.10 21.97
CA GLY A 309 15.19 17.87 22.40
C GLY A 309 14.80 16.41 22.60
N TRP A 310 15.66 15.46 22.22
CA TRP A 310 15.39 14.02 22.39
C TRP A 310 16.00 13.43 23.67
N PRO A 311 15.43 12.35 24.23
CA PRO A 311 15.92 11.72 25.48
C PRO A 311 17.38 11.24 25.41
N GLU A 312 18.04 11.04 26.57
CA GLU A 312 19.48 10.72 26.66
C GLU A 312 19.89 9.43 25.94
N ASN A 313 19.02 8.42 25.93
CA ASN A 313 19.23 7.14 25.23
C ASN A 313 19.20 7.25 23.68
N TRP A 314 18.82 8.41 23.13
CA TRP A 314 18.91 8.73 21.70
C TRP A 314 20.19 9.48 21.32
N GLN A 315 20.95 9.93 22.31
CA GLN A 315 22.17 10.73 22.10
C GLN A 315 23.38 9.84 21.77
N PRO A 316 24.43 10.39 21.12
CA PRO A 316 25.64 9.64 20.78
C PRO A 316 26.27 8.96 21.99
N THR A 317 26.41 7.63 21.93
CA THR A 317 27.14 6.87 22.96
C THR A 317 28.60 6.70 22.55
N CYS A 318 29.55 7.10 23.38
CA CYS A 318 30.98 6.87 23.12
C CYS A 318 31.28 5.37 23.04
N VAL A 319 31.66 4.87 21.86
CA VAL A 319 32.06 3.47 21.67
C VAL A 319 33.60 3.37 21.71
N CYS A 320 34.15 2.80 22.78
CA CYS A 320 35.56 2.47 22.86
C CYS A 320 35.85 1.16 22.10
N TYR A 321 36.76 1.20 21.12
CA TYR A 321 37.23 0.00 20.44
C TYR A 321 38.53 -0.51 21.06
N THR A 322 38.63 -1.83 21.25
CA THR A 322 39.89 -2.51 21.57
C THR A 322 40.37 -3.26 20.33
N ARG A 323 41.64 -3.07 19.92
CA ARG A 323 42.27 -3.87 18.87
C ARG A 323 43.08 -4.99 19.50
N PHE A 324 42.80 -6.23 19.11
CA PHE A 324 43.68 -7.35 19.40
C PHE A 324 44.52 -7.65 18.16
N ASN A 325 45.85 -7.70 18.31
CA ASN A 325 46.74 -8.25 17.30
C ASN A 325 46.94 -9.73 17.61
N VAL A 326 46.46 -10.61 16.74
CA VAL A 326 46.73 -12.05 16.83
C VAL A 326 47.99 -12.32 16.01
N ALA A 327 49.11 -12.58 16.68
CA ALA A 327 50.31 -13.10 16.04
C ALA A 327 50.20 -14.63 15.97
N VAL A 328 50.28 -15.18 14.76
CA VAL A 328 50.39 -16.63 14.55
C VAL A 328 51.87 -16.96 14.49
N GLU A 329 52.40 -17.61 15.53
CA GLU A 329 53.71 -18.27 15.46
C GLU A 329 53.52 -19.63 14.80
N VAL A 330 54.08 -19.80 13.61
CA VAL A 330 54.22 -21.11 12.98
C VAL A 330 55.50 -21.74 13.52
N ASN A 331 55.37 -22.65 14.48
CA ASN A 331 56.48 -23.51 14.88
C ASN A 331 56.75 -24.51 13.76
N GLY A 332 57.80 -24.24 12.98
CA GLY A 332 58.31 -25.17 11.99
C GLY A 332 59.16 -26.23 12.67
N ASP A 333 58.63 -27.44 12.78
CA ASP A 333 59.44 -28.65 12.93
C ASP A 333 59.29 -29.49 11.65
N VAL A 334 60.45 -29.78 11.03
CA VAL A 334 60.66 -30.63 9.86
C VAL A 334 60.68 -32.09 10.27
#